data_AF-A0A9W5R5N4-F1
#
_entry.id   AF-A0A9W5R5N4-F1
#
_cell.length_a   1.000
_cell.length_b   1.000
_cell.length_c   1.000
_cell.angle_alpha   90.00
_cell.angle_beta   90.00
_cell.angle_gamma   90.00
#
_symmetry.space_group_name_H-M   'P 1'
#
loop_
_entity.id
_entity.type
_entity.pdbx_description
1 polymer ?
#
loop_
_entity_poly.entity_id
_entity_poly.type
_entity_poly.pdbx_seq_one_letter_code
_entity_poly.pdbx_strand_id
1 'polypeptide(L)'
;MYESILRLERLSNKLLAYCQKHPATILHLYESLLPDYPSETHQIFITHLQDLAQVARDRKTYKNICQIIQTYQRVGDEKIVQAFIEQLKQTYHNRPAFLDELGKMSNSCNLM
;
A
#
# COMPACT_ATOMS: atom_id res chain seq x y z
N MET A 1 26.90 -8.75 20.58
CA MET A 1 26.44 -8.83 19.16
C MET A 1 25.09 -9.55 19.02
N TYR A 2 24.76 -10.56 19.83
CA TYR A 2 23.46 -11.26 19.78
C TYR A 2 22.29 -10.47 20.39
N GLU A 3 22.51 -9.75 21.49
CA GLU A 3 21.45 -8.98 22.17
C GLU A 3 20.86 -7.85 21.34
N SER A 4 21.65 -7.21 20.47
CA SER A 4 21.20 -6.11 19.62
C SER A 4 20.20 -6.58 18.60
N ILE A 5 20.41 -7.77 18.02
CA ILE A 5 19.51 -8.40 17.03
C ILE A 5 18.18 -8.74 17.70
N LEU A 6 18.21 -9.37 18.88
CA LEU A 6 17.00 -9.70 19.65
C LEU A 6 16.18 -8.47 20.07
N ARG A 7 16.84 -7.35 20.40
CA ARG A 7 16.15 -6.09 20.71
C ARG A 7 15.52 -5.47 19.47
N LEU A 8 16.21 -5.54 18.33
CA LEU A 8 15.71 -5.07 17.04
C LEU A 8 14.48 -5.88 16.63
N GLU A 9 14.58 -7.21 16.59
CA GLU A 9 13.46 -8.12 16.26
C GLU A 9 12.23 -7.93 17.17
N ARG A 10 12.41 -7.71 18.48
CA ARG A 10 11.26 -7.44 19.37
C ARG A 10 10.55 -6.12 19.07
N LEU A 11 11.27 -5.11 18.59
CA LEU A 11 10.67 -3.82 18.23
C LEU A 11 9.98 -3.93 16.87
N SER A 12 10.64 -4.54 15.88
CA SER A 12 10.08 -4.70 14.53
C SER A 12 8.79 -5.53 14.54
N ASN A 13 8.76 -6.64 15.28
CA ASN A 13 7.55 -7.44 15.46
C ASN A 13 6.41 -6.66 16.13
N LYS A 14 6.71 -5.82 17.12
CA LYS A 14 5.70 -4.96 17.76
C LYS A 14 5.17 -3.90 16.80
N LEU A 15 6.05 -3.33 15.99
CA LEU A 15 5.69 -2.31 15.00
C LEU A 15 4.82 -2.92 13.89
N LEU A 16 5.16 -4.13 13.45
CA LEU A 16 4.33 -4.91 12.52
C LEU A 16 2.94 -5.20 13.12
N ALA A 17 2.89 -5.72 14.34
CA ALA A 17 1.63 -5.98 15.04
C ALA A 17 0.80 -4.70 15.26
N TYR A 18 1.45 -3.55 15.44
CA TYR A 18 0.79 -2.25 15.52
C TYR A 18 0.19 -1.84 14.17
N CYS A 19 0.92 -1.99 13.07
CA CYS A 19 0.42 -1.74 11.72
C CYS A 19 -0.72 -2.69 11.33
N GLN A 20 -0.70 -3.95 11.78
CA GLN A 20 -1.81 -4.88 11.57
C GLN A 20 -3.09 -4.43 12.29
N LYS A 21 -2.96 -3.85 13.49
CA LYS A 21 -4.10 -3.27 14.23
C LYS A 21 -4.56 -1.93 13.67
N HIS A 22 -3.64 -1.17 13.09
CA HIS A 22 -3.89 0.16 12.54
C HIS A 22 -3.37 0.24 11.10
N PRO A 23 -4.09 -0.31 10.10
CA PRO A 23 -3.60 -0.37 8.72
C PRO A 23 -3.25 1.01 8.14
N ALA A 24 -3.89 2.09 8.61
CA ALA A 24 -3.57 3.45 8.19
C ALA A 24 -2.14 3.90 8.52
N THR A 25 -1.50 3.35 9.55
CA THR A 25 -0.13 3.74 9.92
C THR A 25 0.91 3.22 8.92
N ILE A 26 0.53 2.26 8.07
CA ILE A 26 1.40 1.72 7.02
C ILE A 26 1.89 2.83 6.07
N LEU A 27 1.08 3.87 5.85
CA LEU A 27 1.40 5.00 4.97
C LEU A 27 2.62 5.80 5.41
N HIS A 28 2.98 5.73 6.70
CA HIS A 28 4.13 6.42 7.27
C HIS A 28 5.24 5.46 7.68
N LEU A 29 4.92 4.19 7.91
CA LEU A 29 5.84 3.20 8.47
C LEU A 29 6.36 2.20 7.44
N TYR A 30 5.84 2.19 6.21
CA TYR A 30 6.27 1.25 5.17
C TYR A 30 7.77 1.32 4.90
N GLU A 31 8.40 2.51 4.96
CA GLU A 31 9.85 2.67 4.71
C GLU A 31 10.71 1.92 5.72
N SER A 32 10.25 1.85 6.97
CA SER A 32 10.94 1.13 8.05
C SER A 32 10.64 -0.36 8.03
N LEU A 33 9.52 -0.79 7.46
CA LEU A 33 9.09 -2.18 7.44
C LEU A 33 9.46 -2.92 6.15
N LEU A 34 9.57 -2.24 5.01
CA LEU A 34 9.99 -2.84 3.74
C LEU A 34 11.32 -3.61 3.79
N PRO A 35 12.40 -3.12 4.44
CA PRO A 35 13.67 -3.85 4.45
C PRO A 35 13.63 -5.14 5.27
N ASP A 36 12.86 -5.16 6.36
CA ASP A 36 12.82 -6.30 7.29
C ASP A 36 11.63 -7.24 7.04
N TYR A 37 10.48 -6.70 6.60
CA TYR A 37 9.19 -7.38 6.44
C TYR A 37 8.45 -6.95 5.15
N PRO A 38 9.03 -7.16 3.96
CA PRO A 38 8.43 -6.71 2.70
C PRO A 38 7.07 -7.35 2.43
N SER A 39 6.93 -8.65 2.72
CA SER A 39 5.70 -9.41 2.47
C SER A 39 4.55 -8.96 3.36
N GLU A 40 4.79 -8.79 4.66
CA GLU A 40 3.75 -8.39 5.61
C GLU A 40 3.38 -6.92 5.46
N THR A 41 4.35 -6.05 5.17
CA THR A 41 4.09 -4.65 4.80
C THR A 41 3.12 -4.57 3.63
N HIS A 42 3.40 -5.36 2.60
CA HIS A 42 2.54 -5.41 1.42
C HIS A 42 1.14 -5.91 1.75
N GLN A 43 1.00 -6.96 2.57
CA GLN A 43 -0.30 -7.47 2.96
C GLN A 43 -1.13 -6.44 3.72
N ILE A 44 -0.53 -5.72 4.68
CA ILE A 44 -1.21 -4.65 5.44
C ILE A 44 -1.62 -3.52 4.49
N PHE A 45 -0.76 -3.17 3.53
CA PHE A 45 -1.03 -2.14 2.54
C PHE A 45 -2.22 -2.52 1.63
N ILE A 46 -2.26 -3.77 1.16
CA ILE A 46 -3.40 -4.33 0.40
C ILE A 46 -4.67 -4.21 1.22
N THR A 47 -4.68 -4.71 2.45
CA THR A 47 -5.87 -4.70 3.31
C THR A 47 -6.35 -3.27 3.55
N HIS A 48 -5.45 -2.34 3.87
CA HIS A 48 -5.81 -0.94 4.07
C HIS A 48 -6.45 -0.32 2.82
N LEU A 49 -5.88 -0.56 1.65
CA LEU A 49 -6.41 -0.04 0.40
C LEU A 49 -7.72 -0.71 -0.01
N GLN A 50 -7.90 -1.99 0.27
CA GLN A 50 -9.17 -2.69 0.08
C GLN A 50 -10.26 -2.09 0.96
N ASP A 51 -9.97 -1.86 2.25
CA ASP A 51 -10.90 -1.21 3.18
C ASP A 51 -11.26 0.20 2.71
N LEU A 52 -10.25 0.99 2.32
CA LEU A 52 -10.45 2.34 1.77
C LEU A 52 -11.29 2.30 0.49
N ALA A 53 -11.02 1.38 -0.43
CA ALA A 53 -11.78 1.23 -1.68
C ALA A 53 -13.22 0.74 -1.43
N GLN A 54 -13.43 -0.09 -0.41
CA GLN A 54 -14.74 -0.58 -0.02
C GLN A 54 -15.62 0.56 0.51
N VAL A 55 -15.06 1.42 1.38
CA VAL A 55 -15.78 2.59 1.92
C VAL A 55 -15.78 3.79 0.98
N ALA A 56 -14.89 3.83 -0.02
CA ALA A 56 -14.81 4.93 -0.97
C ALA A 56 -16.10 5.05 -1.80
N ARG A 57 -16.69 6.24 -1.74
CA ARG A 57 -17.87 6.63 -2.53
C ARG A 57 -17.62 7.87 -3.38
N ASP A 58 -16.54 8.60 -3.11
CA ASP A 58 -16.23 9.89 -3.74
C ASP A 58 -14.93 9.84 -4.56
N ARG A 59 -14.87 10.67 -5.61
CA ARG A 59 -13.66 10.83 -6.43
C ARG A 59 -12.44 11.28 -5.63
N LYS A 60 -12.62 12.05 -4.55
CA LYS A 60 -11.50 12.47 -3.69
C LYS A 60 -10.82 11.27 -3.03
N THR A 61 -11.60 10.30 -2.55
CA THR A 61 -11.08 9.08 -1.92
C THR A 61 -10.35 8.21 -2.94
N TYR A 62 -10.90 8.08 -4.15
CA TYR A 62 -10.22 7.38 -5.25
C TYR A 62 -8.87 8.01 -5.60
N LYS A 63 -8.80 9.35 -5.65
CA LYS A 63 -7.53 10.08 -5.85
C LYS A 63 -6.53 9.84 -4.72
N ASN A 64 -7.00 9.77 -3.47
CA ASN A 64 -6.13 9.50 -2.33
C ASN A 64 -5.54 8.07 -2.40
N ILE A 65 -6.38 7.06 -2.67
CA ILE A 65 -5.93 5.68 -2.90
C ILE A 65 -4.87 5.62 -4.01
N CYS A 66 -5.14 6.33 -5.09
CA CYS A 66 -4.24 6.48 -6.22
C CYS A 66 -2.87 7.05 -5.80
N GLN A 67 -2.85 8.19 -5.11
CA GLN A 67 -1.61 8.82 -4.62
C GLN A 67 -0.81 7.90 -3.69
N ILE A 68 -1.49 7.18 -2.80
CA ILE A 68 -0.88 6.21 -1.90
C ILE A 68 -0.17 5.11 -2.69
N ILE A 69 -0.83 4.55 -3.71
CA ILE A 69 -0.26 3.52 -4.58
C ILE A 69 0.97 4.05 -5.33
N GLN A 70 0.93 5.28 -5.85
CA GLN A 70 2.08 5.89 -6.54
C GLN A 70 3.28 6.08 -5.61
N THR A 71 3.05 6.58 -4.39
CA THR A 71 4.12 6.70 -3.40
C THR A 71 4.74 5.35 -3.12
N TYR A 72 3.90 4.33 -2.91
CA TYR A 72 4.37 2.96 -2.67
C TYR A 72 5.07 2.33 -3.89
N GLN A 73 4.69 2.68 -5.12
CA GLN A 73 5.36 2.22 -6.34
C GLN A 73 6.82 2.69 -6.43
N ARG A 74 7.16 3.85 -5.85
CA ARG A 74 8.52 4.42 -5.89
C ARG A 74 9.51 3.74 -4.96
N VAL A 75 9.00 3.04 -3.95
CA VAL A 75 9.74 2.55 -2.79
C VAL A 75 9.62 1.03 -2.62
N GLY A 76 8.49 0.46 -3.03
CA GLY A 76 8.25 -0.98 -3.06
C GLY A 76 8.49 -1.58 -4.45
N ASP A 77 8.36 -2.91 -4.54
CA ASP A 77 8.52 -3.64 -5.79
C ASP A 77 7.45 -3.29 -6.82
N GLU A 78 7.87 -2.70 -7.94
CA GLU A 78 6.99 -2.30 -9.04
C GLU A 78 6.06 -3.44 -9.50
N LYS A 79 6.60 -4.66 -9.63
CA LYS A 79 5.82 -5.84 -10.04
C LYS A 79 4.66 -6.14 -9.11
N ILE A 80 4.91 -6.02 -7.80
CA ILE A 80 3.93 -6.28 -6.76
C ILE A 80 2.84 -5.20 -6.80
N VAL A 81 3.25 -3.95 -6.94
CA VAL A 81 2.31 -2.81 -7.05
C VAL A 81 1.45 -2.91 -8.31
N GLN A 82 2.06 -3.30 -9.45
CA GLN A 82 1.35 -3.47 -10.70
C GLN A 82 0.33 -4.61 -10.63
N ALA A 83 0.71 -5.76 -10.05
CA ALA A 83 -0.22 -6.86 -9.81
C ALA A 83 -1.39 -6.43 -8.91
N PHE A 84 -1.13 -5.62 -7.89
CA PHE A 84 -2.16 -5.09 -7.02
C PHE A 84 -3.11 -4.09 -7.72
N ILE A 85 -2.58 -3.23 -8.59
CA ILE A 85 -3.41 -2.33 -9.41
C ILE A 85 -4.35 -3.14 -10.32
N GLU A 86 -3.84 -4.19 -10.97
CA GLU A 86 -4.65 -5.07 -11.81
C GLU A 86 -5.73 -5.81 -10.99
N GLN A 87 -5.39 -6.30 -9.80
CA GLN A 87 -6.35 -6.88 -8.86
C GLN A 87 -7.46 -5.89 -8.47
N LEU A 88 -7.12 -4.63 -8.20
CA LEU A 88 -8.10 -3.58 -7.92
C LEU A 88 -9.01 -3.31 -9.11
N LYS A 89 -8.46 -3.22 -10.33
CA LYS A 89 -9.25 -3.02 -11.56
C LYS A 89 -10.24 -4.17 -11.76
N GLN A 90 -9.82 -5.41 -11.55
CA GLN A 90 -10.68 -6.58 -11.68
C GLN A 90 -11.77 -6.61 -10.59
N THR A 91 -11.41 -6.32 -9.35
CA THR A 91 -12.33 -6.32 -8.21
C THR A 91 -13.39 -5.22 -8.34
N TYR A 92 -12.97 -4.03 -8.78
CA TYR A 92 -13.82 -2.84 -8.89
C TYR A 92 -14.19 -2.49 -10.33
N HIS A 93 -14.28 -3.49 -11.23
CA HIS A 93 -14.62 -3.27 -12.64
C HIS A 93 -15.95 -2.54 -12.84
N ASN A 94 -16.89 -2.68 -11.90
CA ASN A 94 -18.21 -2.03 -11.93
C ASN A 94 -18.18 -0.55 -11.52
N ARG A 95 -17.01 0.00 -11.17
CA ARG A 95 -16.83 1.40 -10.73
C ARG A 95 -16.01 2.18 -11.77
N PRO A 96 -16.62 2.67 -12.87
CA PRO A 96 -15.89 3.35 -13.94
C PRO A 96 -15.17 4.61 -13.47
N ALA A 97 -15.71 5.33 -12.48
CA ALA A 97 -15.05 6.49 -11.89
C ALA A 97 -13.74 6.13 -11.17
N PHE A 98 -13.64 4.93 -10.58
CA PHE A 98 -12.41 4.48 -9.93
C PHE A 98 -11.38 4.04 -10.98
N LEU A 99 -11.83 3.32 -12.02
CA LEU A 99 -10.98 2.96 -13.16
C LEU A 99 -10.42 4.19 -13.90
N ASP A 100 -11.21 5.25 -14.04
CA ASP A 100 -10.78 6.53 -14.63
C ASP A 100 -9.64 7.17 -13.82
N GLU A 101 -9.74 7.20 -12.49
CA GLU A 101 -8.66 7.71 -11.64
C GLU A 101 -7.42 6.79 -11.69
N LEU A 102 -7.59 5.47 -11.68
CA LEU A 102 -6.49 4.50 -11.83
C LEU A 102 -5.78 4.64 -13.19
N GLY A 103 -6.52 4.89 -14.27
CA GLY A 103 -5.96 5.09 -15.61
C GLY A 103 -5.19 6.42 -15.75
N LYS A 104 -5.64 7.48 -15.09
CA LYS A 104 -4.91 8.76 -15.04
C LYS A 104 -3.55 8.61 -14.37
N MET A 105 -3.47 7.77 -13.34
CA MET A 105 -2.20 7.50 -12.67
C MET A 105 -1.15 6.87 -13.56
N SER A 106 -1.53 5.84 -14.33
CA SER A 106 -0.60 5.16 -15.23
C SER A 106 -0.05 6.10 -16.30
N ASN A 107 -0.82 7.12 -16.69
CA ASN A 107 -0.40 8.09 -17.68
C ASN A 107 0.57 9.15 -17.11
N SER A 108 0.47 9.48 -15.82
CA SER A 108 1.43 10.40 -15.16
C SER A 108 2.77 9.75 -14.83
N CYS A 109 2.87 8.42 -14.81
CA CYS A 109 4.13 7.71 -14.57
C CYS A 109 5.03 7.62 -15.82
N ASN A 110 4.54 8.02 -17.00
CA ASN A 110 5.29 8.01 -18.26
C ASN A 110 6.10 9.30 -18.52
N LEU A 111 6.27 10.18 -17.53
CA LEU A 111 6.91 11.49 -17.72
C LEU A 111 8.13 11.78 -16.82
N MET A 112 8.80 10.75 -16.29
CA MET A 112 10.12 10.91 -15.66
C MET A 112 11.13 9.93 -16.23
#